data_AF-A0A1U7DN77-F1
#
_entry.id   AF-A0A1U7DN77-F1
#
_cell.length_a   1.000
_cell.length_b   1.000
_cell.length_c   1.000
_cell.angle_alpha   90.00
_cell.angle_beta   90.00
_cell.angle_gamma   90.00
#
_symmetry.space_group_name_H-M   'P 1'
#
loop_
_entity.id
_entity.type
_entity.pdbx_description
1 polymer ?
#
loop_
_entity_poly.entity_id
_entity_poly.type
_entity_poly.pdbx_seq_one_letter_code
_entity_poly.pdbx_strand_id
1 'polypeptide(L)'
;MKHEIKITPNYFEAVKKGIKPWEIRKNDRNYKVGDNIILKEYDLKLKKYTGRRISGWIEYILEGGKYGLSQGFVIMTIKYT
;
A
#
# COMPACT_ATOMS: atom_id res chain seq x y z
N MET A 1 -11.45 -6.01 6.47
CA MET A 1 -11.62 -4.54 6.52
C MET A 1 -11.26 -3.95 5.17
N LYS A 2 -11.72 -2.73 4.83
CA LYS A 2 -11.29 -2.01 3.62
C LYS A 2 -10.51 -0.75 4.00
N HIS A 3 -9.34 -0.56 3.40
CA HIS A 3 -8.46 0.58 3.64
C HIS A 3 -8.18 1.33 2.34
N GLU A 4 -8.44 2.63 2.32
CA GLU A 4 -8.12 3.49 1.18
C GLU A 4 -6.87 4.31 1.49
N ILE A 5 -5.88 4.25 0.60
CA ILE A 5 -4.55 4.79 0.87
C ILE A 5 -4.04 5.54 -0.37
N LYS A 6 -3.40 6.69 -0.14
CA LYS A 6 -2.74 7.46 -1.20
C LYS A 6 -1.47 6.77 -1.68
N ILE A 7 -1.22 6.84 -2.99
CA ILE A 7 0.04 6.45 -3.63
C ILE A 7 0.41 7.51 -4.67
N THR A 8 1.70 7.82 -4.81
CA THR A 8 2.18 8.79 -5.80
C THR A 8 2.27 8.15 -7.18
N PRO A 9 2.24 8.94 -8.27
CA PRO A 9 2.16 8.38 -9.62
C PRO A 9 3.29 7.42 -10.02
N ASN A 10 4.52 7.70 -9.59
CA ASN A 10 5.67 6.82 -9.84
C ASN A 10 5.49 5.42 -9.23
N TYR A 11 5.00 5.34 -7.99
CA TYR A 11 4.77 4.05 -7.33
C TYR A 11 3.48 3.38 -7.82
N PHE A 12 2.46 4.16 -8.19
CA PHE A 12 1.24 3.63 -8.81
C PHE A 12 1.56 2.87 -10.11
N GLU A 13 2.41 3.42 -10.96
CA GLU A 13 2.85 2.73 -12.19
C GLU A 13 3.66 1.46 -11.88
N ALA A 14 4.52 1.47 -10.86
CA ALA A 14 5.26 0.27 -10.45
C ALA A 14 4.34 -0.85 -9.93
N VAL A 15 3.29 -0.48 -9.18
CA VAL A 15 2.22 -1.39 -8.75
C VAL A 15 1.45 -1.93 -9.95
N LYS A 16 1.00 -1.05 -10.85
CA LYS A 16 0.25 -1.41 -12.07
C LYS A 16 1.01 -2.39 -12.96
N LYS A 17 2.33 -2.26 -13.03
CA LYS A 17 3.23 -3.15 -13.79
C LYS A 17 3.58 -4.45 -13.05
N GLY A 18 3.10 -4.66 -11.83
CA GLY A 18 3.42 -5.84 -11.01
C GLY A 18 4.85 -5.85 -10.43
N ILE A 19 5.63 -4.78 -10.63
CA ILE A 19 7.02 -4.66 -10.15
C ILE A 19 7.05 -4.47 -8.63
N LYS A 20 6.03 -3.82 -8.08
CA LYS A 20 5.90 -3.51 -6.65
C LYS A 20 4.67 -4.21 -6.05
N PRO A 21 4.76 -5.51 -5.73
CA PRO A 21 3.66 -6.28 -5.13
C PRO A 21 3.53 -6.04 -3.61
N TRP A 22 4.13 -4.99 -3.06
CA TRP A 22 4.19 -4.75 -1.62
C TRP A 22 4.03 -3.28 -1.28
N GLU A 23 3.66 -2.97 -0.04
CA GLU A 23 3.55 -1.62 0.52
C GLU A 23 4.23 -1.55 1.89
N ILE A 24 4.94 -0.44 2.17
CA ILE A 24 5.48 -0.16 3.51
C ILE A 24 4.60 0.92 4.14
N ARG A 25 4.05 0.67 5.33
CA ARG A 25 3.18 1.61 6.04
C ARG A 25 3.41 1.57 7.55
N LYS A 26 3.14 2.68 8.22
CA LYS A 26 2.88 2.66 9.67
C LYS A 26 1.63 1.81 9.90
N ASN A 27 1.66 0.90 10.88
CA ASN A 27 0.50 0.05 11.20
C ASN A 27 -0.49 0.76 12.13
N ASP A 28 -0.89 1.99 11.79
CA ASP A 28 -1.84 2.81 12.54
C ASP A 28 -3.31 2.44 12.29
N ARG A 29 -3.56 1.48 11.39
CA ARG A 29 -4.90 0.98 11.03
C ARG A 29 -5.12 -0.48 11.41
N ASN A 30 -4.17 -1.09 12.11
CA ASN A 30 -4.19 -2.51 12.46
C ASN A 30 -4.46 -3.40 11.23
N TYR A 31 -3.62 -3.26 10.20
CA TYR A 31 -3.72 -4.01 8.95
C TYR A 31 -3.63 -5.52 9.22
N LYS A 32 -4.47 -6.30 8.54
CA LYS A 32 -4.51 -7.76 8.66
C LYS A 32 -4.45 -8.44 7.30
N VAL A 33 -3.91 -9.66 7.27
CA VAL A 33 -4.04 -10.55 6.11
C VAL A 33 -5.53 -10.72 5.79
N GLY A 34 -5.88 -10.65 4.51
CA GLY A 34 -7.25 -10.66 4.01
C GLY A 34 -7.94 -9.30 3.96
N ASP A 35 -7.35 -8.23 4.52
CA ASP A 35 -7.90 -6.88 4.36
C ASP A 35 -7.79 -6.40 2.90
N ASN A 36 -8.82 -5.67 2.45
CA ASN A 36 -8.84 -5.03 1.15
C ASN A 36 -8.08 -3.70 1.20
N ILE A 37 -7.17 -3.50 0.26
CA ILE A 37 -6.41 -2.26 0.07
C ILE A 37 -6.85 -1.64 -1.25
N ILE A 38 -7.20 -0.35 -1.22
CA ILE A 38 -7.40 0.45 -2.42
C ILE A 38 -6.35 1.56 -2.44
N LEU A 39 -5.42 1.43 -3.37
CA LEU A 39 -4.43 2.45 -3.67
C LEU A 39 -5.05 3.49 -4.60
N LYS A 40 -5.22 4.71 -4.10
CA LYS A 40 -5.74 5.87 -4.82
C LYS A 40 -4.57 6.75 -5.24
N GLU A 41 -4.38 6.92 -6.53
CA GLU A 41 -3.30 7.77 -7.01
C GLU A 41 -3.56 9.25 -6.65
N TYR A 42 -2.55 9.86 -6.05
CA TYR A 42 -2.57 11.24 -5.59
C TYR A 42 -1.33 11.97 -6.09
N ASP A 43 -1.54 13.02 -6.88
CA ASP A 43 -0.48 13.89 -7.35
C ASP A 43 -0.15 14.93 -6.26
N LEU A 44 1.07 14.87 -5.73
CA LEU A 44 1.54 15.78 -4.68
C LEU A 44 1.77 17.21 -5.18
N LYS A 45 2.14 17.39 -6.46
CA LYS A 45 2.37 18.71 -7.06
C LYS A 45 1.04 19.42 -7.28
N LEU A 46 0.08 18.71 -7.86
CA LEU A 46 -1.26 19.24 -8.15
C LEU A 46 -2.21 19.17 -6.93
N LYS A 47 -1.77 18.54 -5.83
CA LYS A 47 -2.53 18.32 -4.59
C LYS A 47 -3.93 17.75 -4.84
N LYS A 48 -4.05 16.81 -5.77
CA LYS A 48 -5.33 16.21 -6.15
C LYS A 48 -5.23 14.72 -6.44
N TYR A 49 -6.35 14.02 -6.28
CA TYR A 49 -6.50 12.67 -6.82
C TYR A 49 -6.61 12.74 -8.35
N THR A 50 -5.97 11.80 -9.03
CA THR A 50 -6.04 11.70 -10.50
C THR A 50 -7.29 10.92 -10.98
N GLY A 51 -7.96 10.23 -10.05
CA GLY A 51 -9.08 9.32 -10.33
C GLY A 51 -8.63 7.86 -10.54
N ARG A 52 -7.33 7.62 -10.75
CA ARG A 52 -6.80 6.26 -10.90
C ARG A 52 -6.76 5.53 -9.56
N ARG A 53 -7.13 4.25 -9.58
CA ARG A 53 -7.12 3.38 -8.41
C ARG A 53 -6.78 1.94 -8.80
N ILE A 54 -6.13 1.23 -7.89
CA ILE A 54 -5.90 -0.22 -7.98
C ILE A 54 -6.30 -0.81 -6.64
N SER A 55 -7.01 -1.94 -6.68
CA SER A 55 -7.42 -2.68 -5.49
C SER A 55 -6.67 -4.01 -5.40
N GLY A 56 -6.61 -4.53 -4.19
CA GLY A 56 -6.08 -5.85 -3.90
C GLY A 56 -6.40 -6.26 -2.48
N TRP A 57 -5.87 -7.39 -2.06
CA TRP A 57 -5.91 -7.84 -0.66
C TRP A 57 -4.51 -8.10 -0.13
N ILE A 58 -4.36 -7.91 1.18
CA ILE A 58 -3.11 -8.23 1.86
C ILE A 58 -2.98 -9.76 1.94
N GLU A 59 -1.94 -10.32 1.33
CA GLU A 59 -1.63 -11.75 1.42
C GLU A 59 -0.63 -12.06 2.53
N TYR A 60 0.26 -11.13 2.84
CA TYR A 60 1.29 -11.33 3.86
C TYR A 60 1.65 -10.01 4.55
N ILE A 61 2.00 -10.09 5.83
CA ILE A 61 2.47 -8.95 6.62
C ILE A 61 3.79 -9.32 7.30
N LEU A 62 4.82 -8.52 7.05
CA LEU A 62 6.04 -8.49 7.86
C LEU A 62 5.97 -7.32 8.83
N GLU A 63 5.93 -7.62 10.12
CA GLU A 63 5.99 -6.61 11.17
C GLU A 63 7.41 -6.03 11.33
N GLY A 64 7.47 -4.74 11.65
CA GLY A 64 8.71 -4.04 11.98
C GLY A 64 9.25 -4.36 13.36
N GLY A 65 10.30 -3.63 13.75
CA GLY A 65 11.12 -3.93 14.93
C GLY A 65 12.22 -4.97 14.65
N LYS A 66 12.39 -5.38 13.39
CA LYS A 66 13.33 -6.41 12.93
C LYS A 66 13.81 -6.11 11.51
N TYR A 67 14.97 -6.66 11.14
CA TYR A 67 15.55 -6.57 9.78
C TYR A 67 15.73 -5.14 9.24
N GLY A 68 15.94 -4.16 10.13
CA GLY A 68 16.07 -2.73 9.75
C GLY A 68 14.74 -2.01 9.50
N LEU A 69 13.59 -2.69 9.65
CA LEU A 69 12.28 -2.04 9.59
C LEU A 69 11.93 -1.47 10.97
N SER A 70 11.62 -0.17 11.03
CA SER A 70 11.27 0.52 12.28
C SER A 70 10.07 -0.11 12.99
N GLN A 71 10.08 -0.11 14.32
CA GLN A 71 8.96 -0.58 15.12
C GLN A 71 7.68 0.19 14.79
N GLY A 72 6.54 -0.51 14.71
CA GLY A 72 5.25 0.07 14.34
C GLY A 72 5.03 0.28 12.84
N PHE A 73 5.99 -0.09 11.99
CA PHE A 73 5.80 -0.20 10.54
C PHE A 73 5.56 -1.65 10.12
N VAL A 74 4.96 -1.84 8.95
CA VAL A 74 4.71 -3.13 8.31
C VAL A 74 5.09 -3.08 6.85
N ILE A 75 5.53 -4.21 6.32
CA ILE A 75 5.52 -4.49 4.88
C ILE A 75 4.33 -5.38 4.60
N MET A 76 3.45 -4.97 3.70
CA MET A 76 2.26 -5.72 3.28
C MET A 76 2.46 -6.19 1.85
N THR A 77 2.52 -7.50 1.62
CA THR A 77 2.41 -8.03 0.24
C THR A 77 0.95 -7.97 -0.17
N ILE A 78 0.67 -7.38 -1.32
CA ILE A 78 -0.68 -7.17 -1.84
C ILE A 78 -0.82 -7.91 -3.15
N LYS A 79 -1.86 -8.74 -3.23
CA LYS A 79 -2.31 -9.31 -4.50
C LYS A 79 -3.32 -8.39 -5.13
N TYR A 80 -2.90 -7.74 -6.21
CA TYR A 80 -3.71 -6.80 -6.95
C TYR A 80 -4.67 -7.52 -7.91
N THR A 81 -5.83 -6.89 -8.13
CA THR A 81 -6.89 -7.29 -9.06
C THR A 81 -6.96 -6.36 -10.25
#